data_AF-A0A2M6VRI9-F1
#
_entry.id   AF-A0A2M6VRI9-F1
#
_cell.length_a   1.000
_cell.length_b   1.000
_cell.length_c   1.000
_cell.angle_alpha   90.00
_cell.angle_beta   90.00
_cell.angle_gamma   90.00
#
_symmetry.space_group_name_H-M   'P 1'
#
loop_
_entity.id
_entity.type
_entity.pdbx_description
1 polymer ?
#
loop_
_entity_poly.entity_id
_entity_poly.type
_entity_poly.pdbx_seq_one_letter_code
_entity_poly.pdbx_strand_id
1 'polypeptide(L)'
;MRHTRSWTLATWLCATVCSLAAQPVLKDDPQRPVEQISRDLGIQPAQFRTCFAQVNPSPAGQRPESDRTHANKTVLLTCLRQANPAITNDSLDQVMDRYRPGGREAQMPPPGR
;
A
#
# COMPACT_ATOMS: atom_id res chain seq x y z
N MET A 1 29.16 -5.36 -64.73
CA MET A 1 28.00 -4.50 -64.98
C MET A 1 26.83 -5.01 -64.14
N ARG A 2 26.18 -4.09 -63.42
CA ARG A 2 24.87 -4.15 -62.72
C ARG A 2 24.72 -5.07 -61.50
N HIS A 3 24.72 -4.37 -60.37
CA HIS A 3 24.23 -4.70 -59.04
C HIS A 3 22.81 -5.27 -59.00
N THR A 4 22.55 -6.13 -58.02
CA THR A 4 21.27 -6.14 -57.28
C THR A 4 21.53 -6.42 -55.80
N ARG A 5 21.52 -5.35 -55.00
CA ARG A 5 21.39 -5.39 -53.54
C ARG A 5 19.94 -5.75 -53.21
N SER A 6 19.72 -6.89 -52.57
CA SER A 6 18.40 -7.23 -52.02
C SER A 6 18.38 -6.81 -50.54
N TRP A 7 17.76 -5.67 -50.27
CA TRP A 7 17.43 -5.21 -48.92
C TRP A 7 16.08 -5.81 -48.53
N THR A 8 16.10 -6.92 -47.80
CA THR A 8 14.90 -7.40 -47.11
C THR A 8 14.73 -6.60 -45.82
N LEU A 9 13.59 -5.90 -45.77
CA LEU A 9 13.15 -4.98 -44.73
C LEU A 9 13.00 -5.70 -43.38
N ALA A 10 13.87 -5.36 -42.44
CA ALA A 10 13.66 -5.62 -41.03
C ALA A 10 12.72 -4.56 -40.46
N THR A 11 11.47 -4.93 -40.19
CA THR A 11 10.59 -4.09 -39.36
C THR A 11 9.74 -4.99 -38.47
N TRP A 12 10.37 -5.58 -37.46
CA TRP A 12 9.66 -6.16 -36.31
C TRP A 12 9.22 -5.01 -35.40
N LEU A 13 7.99 -4.55 -35.59
CA LEU A 13 7.34 -3.63 -34.67
C LEU A 13 6.94 -4.42 -33.41
N CYS A 14 7.86 -4.53 -32.44
CA CYS A 14 7.53 -4.96 -31.09
C CYS A 14 6.66 -3.89 -30.44
N ALA A 15 5.33 -3.99 -30.58
CA ALA A 15 4.39 -3.28 -29.73
C ALA A 15 4.47 -3.89 -28.32
N THR A 16 5.44 -3.44 -27.51
CA THR A 16 5.53 -3.80 -26.10
C THR A 16 4.45 -3.02 -25.36
N VAL A 17 3.27 -3.63 -25.24
CA VAL A 17 2.21 -3.13 -24.38
C VAL A 17 2.73 -3.25 -22.94
N CYS A 18 3.11 -2.13 -22.36
CA CYS A 18 3.52 -2.05 -20.96
C CYS A 18 2.25 -2.21 -20.11
N SER A 19 1.92 -3.45 -19.77
CA SER A 19 0.86 -3.77 -18.81
C SER A 19 1.27 -3.26 -17.43
N LEU A 20 0.76 -2.09 -17.03
CA LEU A 20 0.72 -1.63 -15.64
C LEU A 20 -0.28 -2.51 -14.87
N ALA A 21 0.12 -3.74 -14.58
CA ALA A 21 -0.63 -4.59 -13.67
C ALA A 21 -0.58 -3.96 -12.28
N ALA A 22 -1.73 -3.51 -11.79
CA ALA A 22 -1.90 -3.13 -10.40
C ALA A 22 -1.47 -4.32 -9.52
N GLN A 23 -0.36 -4.16 -8.79
CA GLN A 23 0.20 -5.22 -7.98
C GLN A 23 -0.84 -5.65 -6.92
N PRO A 24 -1.13 -6.95 -6.77
CA PRO A 24 -2.07 -7.43 -5.78
C PRO A 24 -1.60 -7.00 -4.39
N VAL A 25 -2.49 -6.38 -3.62
CA VAL A 25 -2.21 -6.00 -2.22
C VAL A 25 -1.97 -7.28 -1.45
N LEU A 26 -0.71 -7.51 -1.05
CA LEU A 26 -0.41 -8.58 -0.12
C LEU A 26 -0.94 -8.15 1.24
N LYS A 27 -1.97 -8.84 1.75
CA LYS A 27 -2.48 -8.65 3.11
C LYS A 27 -1.36 -8.77 4.15
N ASP A 28 -0.35 -9.58 3.82
CA ASP A 28 0.95 -9.67 4.49
C ASP A 28 2.04 -9.01 3.64
N ASP A 29 2.01 -7.69 3.51
CA ASP A 29 3.15 -6.94 2.98
C ASP A 29 4.38 -7.20 3.90
N PRO A 30 5.42 -7.93 3.44
CA PRO A 30 6.57 -8.25 4.27
C PRO A 30 7.39 -7.01 4.62
N GLN A 31 7.18 -5.89 3.92
CA GLN A 31 7.82 -4.61 4.22
C GLN A 31 7.05 -3.78 5.25
N ARG A 32 5.83 -4.18 5.65
CA ARG A 32 5.10 -3.48 6.71
C ARG A 32 5.83 -3.70 8.03
N PRO A 33 6.26 -2.63 8.73
CA PRO A 33 7.06 -2.77 9.95
C PRO A 33 6.19 -3.14 11.15
N VAL A 34 5.62 -4.35 11.11
CA VAL A 34 4.67 -4.87 12.11
C VAL A 34 5.26 -4.78 13.51
N GLU A 35 6.51 -5.18 13.69
CA GLU A 35 7.15 -5.13 15.02
C GLU A 35 7.23 -3.73 15.60
N GLN A 36 7.47 -2.72 14.77
CA GLN A 36 7.62 -1.33 15.18
C GLN A 36 6.24 -0.73 15.49
N ILE A 37 5.26 -0.97 14.60
CA ILE A 37 3.86 -0.55 14.80
C ILE A 37 3.29 -1.16 16.08
N SER A 38 3.46 -2.48 16.29
CA SER A 38 2.93 -3.17 17.47
C SER A 38 3.55 -2.68 18.76
N ARG A 39 4.87 -2.41 18.76
CA ARG A 39 5.59 -1.83 19.89
C ARG A 39 5.04 -0.44 20.25
N ASP A 40 4.87 0.42 19.25
CA ASP A 40 4.35 1.78 19.47
C ASP A 40 2.89 1.80 19.92
N LEU A 41 2.11 0.77 19.58
CA LEU A 41 0.73 0.58 20.04
C LEU A 41 0.63 -0.19 21.37
N GLY A 42 1.74 -0.68 21.91
CA GLY A 42 1.77 -1.46 23.15
C GLY A 42 1.04 -2.81 23.06
N ILE A 43 1.14 -3.50 21.91
CA ILE A 43 0.55 -4.83 21.68
C ILE A 43 1.57 -5.81 21.10
N GLN A 44 1.23 -7.09 21.08
CA GLN A 44 2.07 -8.12 20.45
C GLN A 44 1.97 -8.08 18.92
N PRO A 45 3.07 -8.34 18.18
CA PRO A 45 3.06 -8.41 16.72
C PRO A 45 1.99 -9.35 16.14
N ALA A 46 1.77 -10.50 16.78
CA ALA A 46 0.75 -11.45 16.36
C ALA A 46 -0.68 -10.86 16.46
N GLN A 47 -0.98 -10.11 17.51
CA GLN A 47 -2.28 -9.46 17.70
C GLN A 47 -2.52 -8.41 16.61
N PHE A 48 -1.50 -7.62 16.28
CA PHE A 48 -1.61 -6.66 15.18
C PHE A 48 -1.88 -7.36 13.84
N ARG A 49 -1.14 -8.43 13.50
CA ARG A 49 -1.39 -9.21 12.27
C ARG A 49 -2.81 -9.75 12.21
N THR A 50 -3.30 -10.32 13.31
CA THR A 50 -4.68 -10.84 13.39
C THR A 50 -5.71 -9.75 13.14
N CYS A 51 -5.57 -8.58 13.76
CA CYS A 51 -6.48 -7.46 13.54
C CYS A 51 -6.35 -6.88 12.13
N PHE A 52 -5.13 -6.78 11.62
CA PHE A 52 -4.84 -6.20 10.31
C PHE A 52 -5.29 -7.10 9.15
N ALA A 53 -5.32 -8.43 9.34
CA ALA A 53 -5.83 -9.37 8.34
C ALA A 53 -7.31 -9.16 7.98
N GLN A 54 -8.07 -8.45 8.83
CA GLN A 54 -9.49 -8.15 8.63
C GLN A 54 -9.74 -6.88 7.81
N VAL A 55 -8.70 -6.05 7.60
CA VAL A 55 -8.83 -4.83 6.79
C VAL A 55 -8.41 -5.06 5.36
N ASN A 56 -8.87 -4.18 4.47
CA ASN A 56 -8.48 -4.17 3.07
C ASN A 56 -7.75 -2.86 2.75
N PRO A 57 -6.46 -2.71 3.07
CA PRO A 57 -5.74 -1.45 2.86
C PRO A 57 -5.55 -1.14 1.38
N SER A 58 -5.41 0.14 1.02
CA SER A 58 -4.98 0.52 -0.33
C SER A 58 -3.58 -0.03 -0.64
N PRO A 59 -3.25 -0.28 -1.92
CA PRO A 59 -1.91 -0.67 -2.30
C PRO A 59 -0.85 0.34 -1.81
N ALA A 60 0.36 -0.16 -1.55
CA ALA A 60 1.48 0.69 -1.17
C ALA A 60 1.73 1.79 -2.20
N GLY A 61 2.02 3.01 -1.74
CA GLY A 61 2.25 4.18 -2.59
C GLY A 61 1.00 4.76 -3.26
N GLN A 62 -0.19 4.18 -3.04
CA GLN A 62 -1.45 4.76 -3.52
C GLN A 62 -2.15 5.57 -2.43
N ARG A 63 -2.78 6.66 -2.86
CA ARG A 63 -3.67 7.45 -2.01
C ARG A 63 -4.84 6.56 -1.57
N PRO A 64 -5.19 6.53 -0.28
CA PRO A 64 -6.34 5.78 0.17
C PRO A 64 -7.64 6.55 -0.12
N GLU A 65 -8.67 5.83 -0.55
CA GLU A 65 -10.03 6.38 -0.66
C GLU A 65 -10.59 6.65 0.74
N SER A 66 -11.28 7.78 0.91
CA SER A 66 -11.79 8.25 2.22
C SER A 66 -12.66 7.18 2.90
N ASP A 67 -13.68 6.68 2.20
CA ASP A 67 -14.65 5.76 2.76
C ASP A 67 -14.02 4.42 3.14
N ARG A 68 -13.13 3.91 2.30
CA ARG A 68 -12.35 2.68 2.55
C ARG A 68 -11.46 2.84 3.78
N THR A 69 -10.85 4.02 3.95
CA THR A 69 -10.01 4.32 5.12
C THR A 69 -10.83 4.28 6.39
N HIS A 70 -11.98 4.95 6.39
CA HIS A 70 -12.86 4.98 7.55
C HIS A 70 -13.37 3.57 7.92
N ALA A 71 -13.85 2.80 6.95
CA ALA A 71 -14.33 1.44 7.19
C ALA A 71 -13.23 0.52 7.76
N ASN A 72 -12.05 0.53 7.16
CA ASN A 72 -10.91 -0.26 7.66
C ASN A 72 -10.50 0.18 9.07
N LYS A 73 -10.49 1.48 9.34
CA LYS A 73 -10.08 2.02 10.62
C LYS A 73 -11.04 1.59 11.73
N THR A 74 -12.35 1.61 11.47
CA THR A 74 -13.35 1.13 12.44
C THR A 74 -13.14 -0.34 12.81
N VAL A 75 -12.92 -1.21 11.81
CA VAL A 75 -12.62 -2.63 12.03
C VAL A 75 -11.33 -2.80 12.83
N LEU A 76 -10.26 -2.13 12.40
CA LEU A 76 -8.94 -2.25 13.03
C LEU A 76 -8.98 -1.76 14.49
N LEU A 77 -9.54 -0.58 14.74
CA LEU A 77 -9.62 0.01 16.08
C LEU A 77 -10.42 -0.88 17.04
N THR A 78 -11.53 -1.45 16.57
CA THR A 78 -12.36 -2.35 17.38
C THR A 78 -11.57 -3.57 17.83
N CYS A 79 -10.83 -4.21 16.92
CA CYS A 79 -9.99 -5.36 17.25
C CYS A 79 -8.81 -4.98 18.15
N LEU A 80 -8.07 -3.91 17.83
CA LEU A 80 -6.89 -3.49 18.59
C LEU A 80 -7.23 -3.14 20.04
N ARG A 81 -8.40 -2.56 20.30
CA ARG A 81 -8.84 -2.22 21.66
C ARG A 81 -9.16 -3.43 22.52
N GLN A 82 -9.38 -4.61 21.94
CA GLN A 82 -9.46 -5.86 22.69
C GLN A 82 -8.10 -6.26 23.27
N ALA A 83 -7.00 -5.92 22.59
CA ALA A 83 -5.65 -6.18 23.05
C ALA A 83 -5.13 -5.06 23.96
N ASN A 84 -5.42 -3.79 23.63
CA ASN A 84 -5.07 -2.63 24.44
C ASN A 84 -6.18 -1.56 24.38
N PRO A 85 -7.05 -1.47 25.41
CA PRO A 85 -8.16 -0.52 25.44
C PRO A 85 -7.76 0.96 25.38
N ALA A 86 -6.49 1.27 25.69
CA ALA A 86 -5.96 2.63 25.66
C ALA A 86 -5.65 3.12 24.23
N ILE A 87 -5.70 2.25 23.21
CA ILE A 87 -5.52 2.66 21.82
C ILE A 87 -6.70 3.54 21.40
N THR A 88 -6.37 4.78 21.03
CA THR A 88 -7.32 5.77 20.52
C THR A 88 -7.22 5.88 19.00
N ASN A 89 -8.22 6.55 18.43
CA ASN A 89 -8.23 6.89 17.01
C ASN A 89 -6.97 7.68 16.62
N ASP A 90 -6.62 8.69 17.42
CA ASP A 90 -5.49 9.58 17.18
C ASP A 90 -4.15 8.86 17.34
N SER A 91 -3.99 8.03 18.38
CA SER A 91 -2.75 7.26 18.56
C SER A 91 -2.54 6.25 17.42
N LEU A 92 -3.63 5.63 16.94
CA LEU A 92 -3.54 4.71 15.80
C LEU A 92 -3.13 5.47 14.53
N ASP A 93 -3.74 6.61 14.24
CA ASP A 93 -3.37 7.42 13.07
C ASP A 93 -1.92 7.88 13.14
N GLN A 94 -1.47 8.36 14.30
CA GLN A 94 -0.11 8.84 14.48
C GLN A 94 0.92 7.74 14.18
N VAL A 95 0.69 6.52 14.68
CA VAL A 95 1.57 5.38 14.43
C VAL A 95 1.48 4.93 12.96
N MET A 96 0.28 4.78 12.41
CA MET A 96 0.12 4.30 11.04
C MET A 96 0.70 5.29 10.01
N ASP A 97 0.53 6.59 10.22
CA ASP A 97 1.13 7.64 9.38
C ASP A 97 2.66 7.60 9.41
N ARG A 98 3.27 7.37 10.59
CA ARG A 98 4.73 7.27 10.76
C ARG A 98 5.34 6.18 9.89
N TYR A 99 4.63 5.07 9.72
CA TYR A 99 5.13 3.89 9.01
C TYR A 99 4.54 3.70 7.61
N ARG A 100 3.79 4.68 7.10
CA ARG A 100 3.25 4.63 5.74
C ARG A 100 4.36 4.91 4.72
N PRO A 101 4.49 4.10 3.65
CA PRO A 101 5.37 4.44 2.54
C PRO A 101 5.00 5.82 1.95
N GLY A 102 5.95 6.76 1.91
CA GLY A 102 5.72 8.14 1.47
C GLY A 102 5.15 9.10 2.54
N GLY A 103 4.94 8.62 3.78
CA GLY A 103 4.52 9.45 4.91
C GLY A 103 3.17 10.17 4.72
N ARG A 104 3.02 11.32 5.38
CA ARG A 104 1.83 12.20 5.24
C ARG A 104 1.77 12.92 3.89
N GLU A 105 2.91 13.19 3.27
CA GLU A 105 2.99 13.89 1.98
C GLU A 105 2.32 13.09 0.86
N ALA A 106 2.45 11.76 0.86
CA ALA A 106 1.73 10.87 -0.06
C ALA A 106 0.19 10.93 0.09
N GLN A 107 -0.32 11.57 1.15
CA GLN A 107 -1.73 11.74 1.44
C GLN A 107 -2.23 13.17 1.19
N MET A 108 -1.37 14.08 0.72
CA MET A 108 -1.82 15.39 0.25
C MET A 108 -2.37 15.30 -1.18
N PRO A 109 -3.43 16.06 -1.52
CA PRO A 109 -3.80 16.21 -2.92
C PRO A 109 -2.60 16.76 -3.70
N PRO A 110 -2.38 16.35 -4.97
CA PRO A 110 -1.38 17.00 -5.80
C PRO A 110 -1.68 18.51 -5.87
N PRO A 111 -0.67 19.38 -5.80
CA PRO A 111 -0.90 20.82 -5.83
C PRO A 111 -1.61 21.22 -7.13
N GLY A 112 -2.69 21.97 -7.01
CA GLY A 112 -3.41 22.59 -8.14
C GLY A 112 -4.51 21.76 -8.78
N ARG A 113 -5.17 20.84 -8.04
CA ARG A 113 -6.41 20.19 -8.48
C ARG A 113 -7.60 20.62 -7.63
#